data_AF-A0A6G3D3H1-F1
#
_entry.id   AF-A0A6G3D3H1-F1
#
_cell.length_a   1.000
_cell.length_b   1.000
_cell.length_c   1.000
_cell.angle_alpha   90.00
_cell.angle_beta   90.00
_cell.angle_gamma   90.00
#
_symmetry.space_group_name_H-M   'P 1'
#
loop_
_entity.id
_entity.type
_entity.pdbx_description
1 polymer ?
#
loop_
_entity_poly.entity_id
_entity_poly.type
_entity_poly.pdbx_seq_one_letter_code
_entity_poly.pdbx_strand_id
1 'polypeptide(L)'
;VAAAIVDAVGSPLVTVAEAASLADLMKETACADAVVATRYHNLVCALKVGTPTLALSYSAKSDALMAEMGMGAYCHPAREADADRLLEQFRELERRSAEVRRTVFERNLAVARRVEQQFTDLTTALFPATDHAKALREAP
;
A
#
# COMPACT_ATOMS: atom_id res chain seq x y z
N VAL A 1 21.73 -6.55 -9.15
CA VAL A 1 21.34 -5.12 -9.12
C VAL A 1 21.63 -4.51 -7.76
N ALA A 2 21.06 -5.01 -6.65
CA ALA A 2 21.28 -4.42 -5.32
C ALA A 2 22.77 -4.32 -4.92
N ALA A 3 23.56 -5.39 -5.07
CA ALA A 3 25.01 -5.35 -4.80
C ALA A 3 25.74 -4.26 -5.59
N ALA A 4 25.44 -4.12 -6.89
CA ALA A 4 26.03 -3.07 -7.72
C ALA A 4 25.66 -1.65 -7.27
N ILE A 5 24.46 -1.45 -6.69
CA ILE A 5 24.06 -0.15 -6.12
C ILE A 5 24.86 0.12 -4.85
N VAL A 6 24.98 -0.87 -3.95
CA VAL A 6 25.78 -0.74 -2.72
C VAL A 6 27.22 -0.38 -3.05
N ASP A 7 27.84 -1.11 -3.98
CA ASP A 7 29.22 -0.88 -4.42
C ASP A 7 29.39 0.51 -5.03
N ALA A 8 28.44 0.94 -5.86
CA ALA A 8 28.48 2.26 -6.50
C ALA A 8 28.30 3.42 -5.52
N VAL A 9 27.49 3.25 -4.47
CA VAL A 9 27.25 4.29 -3.46
C VAL A 9 28.38 4.33 -2.42
N GLY A 10 28.94 3.17 -2.05
CA GLY A 10 30.10 3.08 -1.15
C GLY A 10 29.88 3.64 0.25
N SER A 11 28.63 3.74 0.71
CA SER A 11 28.26 4.30 2.02
C SER A 11 27.82 3.21 3.00
N PRO A 12 28.27 3.24 4.27
CA PRO A 12 27.82 2.30 5.29
C PRO A 12 26.34 2.49 5.68
N LEU A 13 25.70 3.57 5.22
CA LEU A 13 24.29 3.86 5.45
C LEU A 13 23.36 3.14 4.45
N VAL A 14 23.91 2.53 3.40
CA VAL A 14 23.13 1.77 2.41
C VAL A 14 23.25 0.29 2.72
N THR A 15 22.13 -0.31 3.08
CA THR A 15 22.02 -1.75 3.34
C THR A 15 21.03 -2.41 2.38
N VAL A 16 21.11 -3.73 2.25
CA VAL A 16 20.17 -4.53 1.46
C VAL A 16 19.48 -5.49 2.41
N ALA A 17 18.16 -5.32 2.54
CA ALA A 17 17.32 -6.27 3.24
C ALA A 17 16.91 -7.41 2.29
N GLU A 18 16.94 -8.64 2.79
CA GLU A 18 16.44 -9.82 2.08
C GLU A 18 14.97 -10.04 2.44
N ALA A 19 14.06 -9.72 1.52
CA ALA A 19 12.63 -9.95 1.68
C ALA A 19 12.12 -10.95 0.62
N ALA A 20 11.79 -12.17 1.05
CA ALA A 20 11.33 -13.24 0.16
C ALA A 20 9.79 -13.35 0.08
N SER A 21 9.07 -12.57 0.89
CA SER A 21 7.60 -12.60 0.95
C SER A 21 7.01 -11.22 1.22
N LEU A 22 5.71 -11.07 1.00
CA LEU A 22 4.98 -9.86 1.41
C LEU A 22 5.04 -9.65 2.92
N ALA A 23 5.07 -10.74 3.71
CA ALA A 23 5.19 -10.67 5.16
C ALA A 23 6.55 -10.08 5.57
N ASP A 24 7.63 -10.50 4.91
CA ASP A 24 8.97 -9.97 5.19
C ASP A 24 9.09 -8.51 4.75
N LEU A 25 8.55 -8.19 3.58
CA LEU A 25 8.49 -6.80 3.11
C LEU A 25 7.68 -5.90 4.06
N MET A 26 6.58 -6.40 4.63
CA MET A 26 5.81 -5.67 5.64
C MET A 26 6.61 -5.46 6.93
N LYS A 27 7.42 -6.44 7.37
CA LYS A 27 8.31 -6.26 8.54
C LYS A 27 9.34 -5.17 8.27
N GLU A 28 10.04 -5.25 7.13
CA GLU A 28 11.05 -4.26 6.74
C GLU A 28 10.44 -2.85 6.65
N THR A 29 9.30 -2.71 5.97
CA THR A 29 8.65 -1.40 5.80
C THR A 29 8.02 -0.87 7.08
N ALA A 30 7.65 -1.72 8.05
CA ALA A 30 7.16 -1.27 9.35
C ALA A 30 8.27 -0.69 10.25
N CYS A 31 9.51 -1.15 10.06
CA CYS A 31 10.68 -0.62 10.78
C CYS A 31 11.19 0.71 10.22
N ALA A 32 10.73 1.12 9.04
CA ALA A 32 11.17 2.34 8.39
C ALA A 32 10.39 3.59 8.87
N ASP A 33 11.08 4.72 8.94
CA ASP A 33 10.46 6.02 9.22
C ASP A 33 9.63 6.54 8.05
N ALA A 34 10.08 6.23 6.82
CA ALA A 34 9.40 6.50 5.57
C ALA A 34 9.84 5.50 4.49
N VAL A 35 9.00 5.27 3.47
CA VAL A 35 9.28 4.38 2.34
C VAL A 35 9.18 5.16 1.03
N VAL A 36 10.22 5.09 0.22
CA VAL A 36 10.19 5.52 -1.19
C VAL A 36 10.16 4.28 -2.06
N ALA A 37 9.13 4.13 -2.89
CA ALA A 37 8.97 2.90 -3.67
C ALA A 37 8.47 3.14 -5.09
N THR A 38 9.02 2.36 -6.02
CA THR A 38 8.57 2.29 -7.41
C THR A 38 7.57 1.15 -7.62
N ARG A 39 7.80 -0.02 -7.01
CA ARG A 39 6.98 -1.22 -7.25
C ARG A 39 5.69 -1.21 -6.43
N TYR A 40 4.59 -1.59 -7.07
CA TYR A 40 3.25 -1.56 -6.47
C TYR A 40 3.13 -2.34 -5.14
N HIS A 41 3.74 -3.52 -5.03
CA HIS A 41 3.68 -4.31 -3.80
C HIS A 41 4.39 -3.64 -2.62
N ASN A 42 5.48 -2.90 -2.87
CA ASN A 42 6.15 -2.12 -1.83
C ASN A 42 5.25 -1.00 -1.31
N LEU A 43 4.52 -0.31 -2.21
CA LEU A 43 3.53 0.70 -1.83
C LEU A 43 2.44 0.08 -0.96
N VAL A 44 1.83 -1.01 -1.41
CA VAL A 44 0.77 -1.70 -0.65
C VAL A 44 1.26 -2.15 0.72
N CYS A 45 2.44 -2.78 0.80
CA CYS A 45 2.99 -3.25 2.07
C CYS A 45 3.26 -2.10 3.05
N ALA A 46 3.93 -1.03 2.59
CA ALA A 46 4.24 0.13 3.43
C ALA A 46 2.97 0.83 3.93
N LEU A 47 1.99 1.05 3.04
CA LEU A 47 0.70 1.65 3.40
C LEU A 47 -0.08 0.74 4.37
N LYS A 48 -0.09 -0.57 4.15
CA LYS A 48 -0.77 -1.55 5.01
C LYS A 48 -0.25 -1.53 6.46
N VAL A 49 1.06 -1.34 6.64
CA VAL A 49 1.69 -1.24 7.97
C VAL A 49 1.72 0.19 8.53
N GLY A 50 1.15 1.17 7.82
CA GLY A 50 0.99 2.54 8.30
C GLY A 50 2.24 3.41 8.13
N THR A 51 3.20 3.02 7.29
CA THR A 51 4.43 3.77 7.08
C THR A 51 4.22 4.91 6.06
N PRO A 52 4.66 6.15 6.36
CA PRO A 52 4.67 7.25 5.40
C PRO A 52 5.32 6.83 4.09
N THR A 53 4.62 7.00 2.98
CA THR A 53 5.03 6.44 1.69
C THR A 53 5.07 7.53 0.61
N LEU A 54 6.16 7.57 -0.16
CA LEU A 54 6.35 8.35 -1.37
C LEU A 54 6.43 7.40 -2.58
N ALA A 55 5.55 7.58 -3.55
CA ALA A 55 5.50 6.72 -4.73
C ALA A 55 6.28 7.35 -5.89
N LEU A 56 7.24 6.60 -6.43
CA LEU A 56 7.79 6.83 -7.76
C LEU A 56 6.89 6.14 -8.78
N SER A 57 5.81 6.82 -9.15
CA SER A 57 4.70 6.25 -9.91
C SER A 57 4.94 6.24 -11.41
N TYR A 58 4.66 5.11 -12.05
CA TYR A 58 4.62 4.94 -13.51
C TYR A 58 3.26 4.45 -14.01
N SER A 59 2.25 4.36 -13.13
CA SER A 59 0.95 3.81 -13.50
C SER A 59 -0.19 4.46 -12.74
N ALA A 60 -1.32 4.65 -13.43
CA ALA A 60 -2.57 5.11 -12.85
C ALA A 60 -3.04 4.23 -11.67
N LYS A 61 -2.63 2.95 -11.64
CA LYS A 61 -2.91 2.03 -10.53
C LYS A 61 -2.21 2.46 -9.24
N SER A 62 -0.93 2.84 -9.32
CA SER A 62 -0.19 3.36 -8.17
C SER A 62 -0.76 4.69 -7.72
N ASP A 63 -1.11 5.58 -8.65
CA ASP A 63 -1.69 6.89 -8.34
C ASP A 63 -3.05 6.75 -7.62
N ALA A 64 -3.91 5.84 -8.11
CA ALA A 64 -5.20 5.56 -7.51
C ALA A 64 -5.06 5.00 -6.09
N LEU A 65 -4.15 4.05 -5.87
CA LEU A 65 -3.85 3.52 -4.54
C LEU A 65 -3.41 4.63 -3.59
N MET A 66 -2.45 5.46 -4.01
CA MET A 66 -1.93 6.54 -3.18
C MET A 66 -3.02 7.55 -2.86
N ALA A 67 -3.87 7.92 -3.83
CA ALA A 67 -5.00 8.80 -3.61
C ALA A 67 -6.02 8.21 -2.61
N GLU A 68 -6.38 6.92 -2.76
CA GLU A 68 -7.29 6.21 -1.84
C GLU A 68 -6.76 6.21 -0.41
N MET A 69 -5.44 6.06 -0.24
CA MET A 69 -4.78 6.04 1.06
C MET A 69 -4.44 7.44 1.61
N GLY A 70 -4.90 8.52 0.97
CA GLY A 70 -4.65 9.90 1.41
C GLY A 70 -3.22 10.41 1.13
N MET A 71 -2.48 9.69 0.30
CA MET A 71 -1.07 9.95 -0.06
C MET A 71 -0.89 10.50 -1.47
N GLY A 72 -1.96 10.95 -2.12
CA GLY A 72 -1.92 11.43 -3.51
C GLY A 72 -0.92 12.58 -3.75
N ALA A 73 -0.68 13.45 -2.75
CA ALA A 73 0.32 14.52 -2.84
C ALA A 73 1.78 14.01 -2.87
N TYR A 74 1.99 12.75 -2.49
CA TYR A 74 3.28 12.06 -2.48
C TYR A 74 3.38 11.05 -3.62
N CYS A 75 2.87 11.42 -4.80
CA CYS A 75 3.10 10.72 -6.06
C CYS A 75 4.07 11.54 -6.91
N HIS A 76 5.23 10.95 -7.22
CA HIS A 76 6.22 11.52 -8.12
C HIS A 76 6.27 10.75 -9.44
N PRO A 77 6.13 11.39 -10.61
CA PRO A 77 6.21 10.70 -11.89
C PRO A 77 7.60 10.09 -12.14
N ALA A 78 7.68 8.77 -12.29
CA ALA A 78 8.95 8.08 -12.49
C ALA A 78 9.62 8.37 -13.84
N ARG A 79 8.83 8.77 -14.86
CA ARG A 79 9.35 9.15 -16.19
C ARG A 79 10.06 10.50 -16.19
N GLU A 80 9.71 11.35 -15.23
CA GLU A 80 10.23 12.70 -15.03
C GLU A 80 10.82 12.76 -13.62
N ALA A 81 11.61 11.74 -13.27
CA ALA A 81 12.24 11.66 -11.97
C ALA A 81 13.20 12.84 -11.79
N ASP A 82 12.93 13.64 -10.77
CA ASP A 82 13.70 14.83 -10.40
C ASP A 82 14.15 14.64 -8.96
N ALA A 83 15.46 14.53 -8.76
CA ALA A 83 16.04 14.20 -7.47
C ALA A 83 15.80 15.31 -6.42
N ASP A 84 15.88 16.57 -6.84
CA ASP A 84 15.70 17.71 -5.93
C ASP A 84 14.24 17.79 -5.48
N ARG A 85 13.32 17.63 -6.42
CA ARG A 85 11.88 17.64 -6.14
C ARG A 85 11.44 16.44 -5.29
N LEU A 86 12.03 15.27 -5.53
CA LEU A 86 11.82 14.08 -4.69
C LEU A 86 12.31 14.30 -3.27
N LEU A 87 13.47 14.93 -3.11
CA LEU A 87 14.02 15.24 -1.79
C LEU A 87 13.16 16.26 -1.04
N GLU A 88 12.61 17.25 -1.72
CA GLU A 88 11.64 18.19 -1.13
C GLU A 88 10.37 17.47 -0.65
N GLN A 89 9.77 16.63 -1.49
CA GLN A 89 8.61 15.83 -1.13
C GLN A 89 8.89 14.90 0.05
N PHE A 90 10.07 14.28 0.07
CA PHE A 90 10.49 13.40 1.16
C PHE A 90 10.63 14.17 2.48
N ARG A 91 11.29 15.32 2.48
CA ARG A 91 11.42 16.18 3.68
C ARG A 91 10.07 16.64 4.21
N GLU A 92 9.16 17.00 3.32
CA GLU A 92 7.80 17.37 3.72
C GLU A 92 7.02 16.19 4.31
N LEU A 93 7.17 14.99 3.71
CA LEU A 93 6.60 13.74 4.22
C LEU A 93 7.13 13.43 5.63
N GLU A 94 8.43 13.58 5.87
CA GLU A 94 9.05 13.39 7.18
C GLU A 94 8.51 14.41 8.20
N ARG A 95 8.46 15.69 7.84
CA ARG A 95 7.92 16.77 8.70
C ARG A 95 6.47 16.50 9.11
N ARG A 96 5.68 15.90 8.23
CA ARG A 96 4.26 15.56 8.46
C ARG A 96 4.04 14.11 8.89
N SER A 97 5.10 13.37 9.24
CA SER A 97 5.04 11.92 9.50
C SER A 97 3.93 11.53 10.50
N ALA A 98 3.77 12.25 11.60
CA ALA A 98 2.73 11.96 12.60
C ALA A 98 1.29 12.11 12.05
N GLU A 99 1.04 13.14 11.24
CA GLU A 99 -0.24 13.39 10.59
C GLU A 99 -0.52 12.35 9.51
N VAL A 100 0.49 12.04 8.71
CA VAL A 100 0.44 11.03 7.65
C VAL A 100 0.15 9.65 8.22
N ARG A 101 0.85 9.23 9.28
CA ARG A 101 0.62 7.95 9.97
C ARG A 101 -0.82 7.83 10.46
N ARG A 102 -1.38 8.91 11.04
CA ARG A 102 -2.79 8.95 11.44
C ARG A 102 -3.73 8.77 10.24
N THR A 103 -3.47 9.50 9.16
CA THR A 103 -4.27 9.41 7.92
C THR A 103 -4.25 8.00 7.34
N VAL A 104 -3.07 7.40 7.20
CA VAL A 104 -2.93 6.04 6.66
C VAL A 104 -3.60 5.01 7.58
N PHE A 105 -3.49 5.16 8.89
CA PHE A 105 -4.20 4.30 9.85
C PHE A 105 -5.72 4.36 9.69
N GLU A 106 -6.30 5.57 9.62
CA GLU A 106 -7.73 5.76 9.41
C GLU A 106 -8.20 5.17 8.07
N ARG A 107 -7.40 5.37 7.00
CA ARG A 107 -7.67 4.78 5.69
C ARG A 107 -7.59 3.26 5.70
N ASN A 108 -6.62 2.67 6.40
CA ASN A 108 -6.52 1.22 6.55
C ASN A 108 -7.76 0.62 7.21
N LEU A 109 -8.30 1.26 8.26
CA LEU A 109 -9.54 0.82 8.90
C LEU A 109 -10.72 0.86 7.93
N ALA A 110 -10.84 1.94 7.15
CA ALA A 110 -11.90 2.07 6.16
C ALA A 110 -11.79 1.01 5.05
N VAL A 111 -10.58 0.79 4.52
CA VAL A 111 -10.31 -0.21 3.47
C VAL A 111 -10.58 -1.62 3.99
N ALA A 112 -10.17 -1.95 5.22
CA ALA A 112 -10.43 -3.26 5.82
C ALA A 112 -11.94 -3.58 5.89
N ARG A 113 -12.74 -2.64 6.41
CA ARG A 113 -14.20 -2.77 6.44
C ARG A 113 -14.81 -2.91 5.04
N ARG A 114 -14.29 -2.15 4.07
CA ARG A 114 -14.75 -2.22 2.67
C ARG A 114 -14.48 -3.59 2.06
N VAL A 115 -13.30 -4.16 2.32
CA VAL A 115 -12.94 -5.50 1.83
C VAL A 115 -13.84 -6.55 2.47
N GLU A 116 -14.10 -6.48 3.77
CA GLU A 116 -15.05 -7.37 4.46
C GLU A 116 -16.45 -7.30 3.81
N GLN A 117 -16.97 -6.10 3.59
CA GLN A 117 -18.26 -5.90 2.94
C GLN A 117 -18.26 -6.47 1.51
N GLN A 118 -17.20 -6.24 0.73
CA GLN A 118 -17.08 -6.79 -0.62
C GLN A 118 -17.12 -8.32 -0.63
N PHE A 119 -16.49 -8.98 0.35
CA PHE A 119 -16.57 -10.43 0.47
C PHE A 119 -17.96 -10.91 0.87
N THR A 120 -18.66 -10.19 1.74
CA THR A 120 -20.06 -10.45 2.06
C THR A 120 -20.94 -10.35 0.81
N ASP A 121 -20.85 -9.24 0.08
CA ASP A 121 -21.63 -8.98 -1.13
C ASP A 121 -21.36 -10.05 -2.21
N LEU A 122 -20.08 -10.39 -2.40
CA LEU A 122 -19.67 -11.43 -3.34
C LEU A 122 -20.23 -12.81 -2.94
N THR A 123 -20.19 -13.13 -1.66
CA THR A 123 -20.74 -14.40 -1.14
C THR A 123 -22.25 -14.46 -1.37
N THR A 124 -22.99 -13.38 -1.07
CA THR A 124 -24.43 -13.31 -1.30
C THR A 124 -24.79 -13.43 -2.78
N ALA A 125 -24.01 -12.79 -3.67
CA ALA A 125 -24.26 -12.82 -5.10
C ALA A 125 -23.96 -14.19 -5.73
N LEU A 126 -22.90 -14.87 -5.28
CA LEU A 126 -22.47 -16.17 -5.83
C LEU A 126 -23.17 -17.36 -5.18
N PHE A 127 -23.60 -17.23 -3.92
CA PHE A 127 -24.25 -18.28 -3.14
C PHE A 127 -25.56 -17.77 -2.51
N PRO A 128 -26.55 -17.38 -3.32
CA PRO A 128 -27.85 -16.98 -2.79
C PRO A 128 -28.44 -18.17 -2.00
N ALA A 129 -28.96 -17.90 -0.80
CA ALA A 129 -29.62 -18.92 -0.01
C ALA A 129 -30.78 -19.48 -0.86
N THR A 130 -30.63 -20.72 -1.31
CA THR A 130 -31.67 -21.42 -2.06
C THR A 130 -32.91 -21.44 -1.17
N ASP A 131 -34.03 -20.98 -1.69
CA ASP A 131 -35.34 -20.93 -1.05
C ASP A 131 -35.91 -22.36 -0.87
N HIS A 132 -35.15 -23.23 -0.17
CA HIS A 132 -35.49 -24.63 0.14
C HIS A 132 -36.61 -24.75 1.19
N ALA A 133 -37.21 -23.64 1.61
CA ALA A 133 -38.33 -23.64 2.56
C ALA A 133 -39.72 -23.69 1.89
N LYS A 134 -39.83 -23.52 0.57
CA LYS A 134 -41.15 -23.41 -0.10
C LYS A 134 -41.63 -24.66 -0.86
N ALA A 135 -40.80 -25.70 -1.01
CA ALA A 135 -41.16 -26.89 -1.81
C ALA A 135 -41.64 -28.11 -1.00
N LEU A 136 -41.70 -28.06 0.34
CA LEU A 136 -42.17 -29.19 1.17
C LEU A 136 -43.53 -28.95 1.86
N ARG A 137 -44.30 -27.97 1.40
CA ARG A 137 -45.68 -27.75 1.81
C ARG A 137 -46.56 -27.64 0.57
N GLU A 138 -46.70 -28.74 -0.16
CA GLU A 138 -47.87 -29.02 -1.02
C GLU A 138 -47.67 -30.40 -1.67
N ALA A 139 -48.07 -31.44 -0.96
CA ALA A 139 -48.65 -32.64 -1.55
C ALA A 139 -49.55 -33.31 -0.49
N PRO A 140 -50.79 -33.69 -0.85
CA PRO A 140 -51.90 -34.02 0.06
C PRO A 140 -51.78 -35.34 0.80
#